data_AF-A0A962ASR6-F1
#
_entry.id   AF-A0A962ASR6-F1
#
_cell.length_a   1.000
_cell.length_b   1.000
_cell.length_c   1.000
_cell.angle_alpha   90.00
_cell.angle_beta   90.00
_cell.angle_gamma   90.00
#
_symmetry.space_group_name_H-M   'P 1'
#
loop_
_entity.id
_entity.type
_entity.pdbx_description
1 polymer ?
#
loop_
_entity_poly.entity_id
_entity_poly.type
_entity_poly.pdbx_seq_one_letter_code
_entity_poly.pdbx_strand_id
1 'polypeptide(L)'
;MENFRKAISNRRMIDAGDGSWGARTGRLDRRSFLSGAAAGLGVVGLGGCMATDGMSLAEAEKMYGLVDDKKFKIPAADISKVDPKYWRRTVRFETKEAPGTIIV
;
A
#
# COMPACT_ATOMS: atom_id res chain seq x y z
N MET A 1 29.00 36.85 49.45
CA MET A 1 29.25 35.74 50.39
C MET A 1 27.96 35.41 51.13
N GLU A 2 26.95 34.91 50.42
CA GLU A 2 26.70 33.46 50.31
C GLU A 2 26.24 32.80 51.62
N ASN A 3 25.24 33.31 52.34
CA ASN A 3 24.62 32.51 53.41
C ASN A 3 23.08 32.58 53.47
N PHE A 4 22.43 33.27 52.54
CA PHE A 4 20.97 33.28 52.40
C PHE A 4 20.38 32.02 51.74
N ARG A 5 21.22 31.05 51.33
CA ARG A 5 20.80 29.82 50.64
C ARG A 5 20.52 28.63 51.57
N LYS A 6 20.62 28.80 52.89
CA LYS A 6 20.52 27.68 53.86
C LYS A 6 19.22 27.64 54.68
N ALA A 7 18.09 28.01 54.07
CA ALA A 7 16.76 27.76 54.63
C ALA A 7 15.92 26.87 53.70
N ILE A 8 16.57 25.88 53.05
CA ILE A 8 15.95 24.75 52.34
C ILE A 8 15.18 23.80 53.29
N SER A 9 15.01 24.14 54.57
CA SER A 9 14.48 23.23 55.59
C SER A 9 13.19 23.74 56.24
N ASN A 10 12.14 23.93 55.44
CA ASN A 10 10.75 23.99 55.92
C ASN A 10 9.85 23.54 54.76
N ARG A 11 9.33 22.30 54.74
CA ARG A 11 8.15 21.80 55.48
C ARG A 11 6.91 21.72 54.57
N ARG A 12 6.23 20.58 54.68
CA ARG A 12 4.89 20.19 54.18
C ARG A 12 4.81 19.89 52.68
N MET A 13 4.53 18.67 52.24
CA MET A 13 3.35 17.82 52.53
C MET A 13 2.05 18.55 52.24
N ILE A 14 1.58 18.48 50.99
CA ILE A 14 0.17 18.40 50.62
C ILE A 14 0.09 17.48 49.39
N ASP A 15 -0.51 16.32 49.63
CA ASP A 15 -1.14 15.46 48.63
C ASP A 15 -2.53 16.05 48.37
N ALA A 16 -2.90 16.29 47.11
CA ALA A 16 -4.28 16.46 46.65
C ALA A 16 -4.26 16.79 45.15
N GLY A 17 -4.91 15.92 44.38
CA GLY A 17 -4.87 15.91 42.92
C GLY A 17 -5.40 17.17 42.25
N ASP A 18 -4.79 17.46 41.11
CA ASP A 18 -5.25 18.44 40.14
C ASP A 18 -5.76 17.72 38.89
N GLY A 19 -7.07 17.80 38.69
CA GLY A 19 -7.61 17.70 37.34
C GLY A 19 -7.04 18.85 36.52
N SER A 20 -6.39 18.54 35.41
CA SER A 20 -6.19 19.53 34.34
C SER A 20 -6.09 18.82 33.00
N TRP A 21 -7.12 19.06 32.20
CA TRP A 21 -7.22 18.68 30.80
C TRP A 21 -6.15 19.43 30.01
N GLY A 22 -4.94 18.88 29.99
CA GLY A 22 -3.83 19.38 29.19
C GLY A 22 -3.72 18.58 27.90
N ALA A 23 -4.26 19.13 26.82
CA ALA A 23 -3.99 18.67 25.46
C ALA A 23 -2.47 18.52 25.27
N ARG A 24 -1.99 17.28 25.18
CA ARG A 24 -0.63 16.97 24.74
C ARG A 24 -0.75 16.13 23.49
N THR A 25 -0.60 16.79 22.35
CA THR A 25 -0.32 16.16 21.06
C THR A 25 0.96 15.34 21.22
N GLY A 26 0.79 14.06 21.56
CA GLY A 26 1.88 13.10 21.72
C GLY A 26 2.58 12.92 20.38
N ARG A 27 3.86 13.29 20.35
CA ARG A 27 4.78 13.04 19.24
C ARG A 27 4.77 11.55 18.92
N LEU A 28 4.06 11.14 17.87
CA LEU A 28 4.07 9.77 17.38
C LEU A 28 5.50 9.43 16.96
N ASP A 29 6.18 8.62 17.75
CA ASP A 29 7.54 8.17 17.45
C ASP A 29 7.47 7.15 16.30
N ARG A 30 8.39 7.27 15.33
CA ARG A 30 8.51 6.38 14.17
C ARG A 30 8.62 4.91 14.61
N ARG A 31 9.18 4.65 15.79
CA ARG A 31 9.29 3.32 16.38
C ARG A 31 7.94 2.77 16.84
N SER A 32 7.11 3.59 17.47
CA SER A 32 5.76 3.20 17.89
C SER A 32 4.86 2.92 16.68
N PHE A 33 5.06 3.67 15.59
CA PHE A 33 4.37 3.42 14.31
C PHE A 33 4.79 2.08 13.68
N LEU A 34 6.09 1.79 13.59
CA LEU A 34 6.59 0.53 13.04
C LEU A 34 6.17 -0.69 13.88
N SER A 35 6.23 -0.57 15.21
CA SER A 35 5.76 -1.64 16.11
C SER A 35 4.25 -1.87 16.01
N GLY A 36 3.46 -0.81 15.83
CA GLY A 36 2.01 -0.92 15.61
C GLY A 36 1.64 -1.55 14.26
N ALA A 37 2.39 -1.25 13.20
CA ALA A 37 2.15 -1.78 11.86
C ALA A 37 2.40 -3.30 11.75
N ALA A 38 3.40 -3.82 12.47
CA ALA A 38 3.70 -5.25 12.48
C ALA A 38 2.57 -6.11 13.09
N ALA A 39 1.85 -5.58 14.08
CA ALA A 39 0.72 -6.27 14.69
C ALA A 39 -0.56 -6.23 13.83
N GLY A 40 -0.69 -5.23 12.94
CA GLY A 40 -1.92 -5.00 12.17
C GLY A 40 -1.99 -5.65 10.79
N LEU A 41 -0.86 -5.92 10.14
CA LEU A 41 -0.82 -6.35 8.73
C LEU A 41 -0.57 -7.86 8.51
N GLY A 42 -0.35 -8.64 9.56
CA GLY A 42 0.11 -10.03 9.46
C GLY A 42 -0.90 -11.05 8.90
N VAL A 43 -2.18 -10.70 8.76
CA VAL A 43 -3.24 -11.67 8.37
C VAL A 43 -3.73 -11.47 6.93
N VAL A 44 -3.35 -10.39 6.24
CA VAL A 44 -3.72 -10.12 4.83
C VAL A 44 -2.67 -10.70 3.86
N GLY A 45 -2.17 -11.91 4.14
CA GLY A 45 -1.09 -12.53 3.35
C GLY A 45 -1.50 -13.70 2.48
N LEU A 46 -2.64 -14.35 2.76
CA LEU A 46 -2.94 -15.67 2.20
C LEU A 46 -3.97 -15.69 1.06
N GLY A 47 -4.73 -14.59 0.85
CA GLY A 47 -5.78 -14.53 -0.17
C GLY A 47 -5.40 -13.85 -1.49
N GLY A 48 -4.21 -13.23 -1.58
CA GLY A 48 -3.85 -12.35 -2.71
C GLY A 48 -3.34 -13.06 -3.96
N CYS A 49 -3.00 -14.35 -3.89
CA CYS A 49 -2.36 -15.09 -5.00
C CYS A 49 -3.31 -15.99 -5.79
N MET A 50 -4.62 -15.75 -5.75
CA MET A 50 -5.49 -16.26 -6.81
C MET A 50 -5.31 -15.36 -8.02
N ALA A 51 -4.31 -15.68 -8.86
CA ALA A 51 -4.29 -15.21 -10.24
C ALA A 51 -5.58 -15.72 -10.88
N THR A 52 -6.63 -14.89 -10.84
CA THR A 52 -7.58 -14.88 -11.93
C THR A 52 -6.73 -14.51 -13.13
N ASP A 53 -6.23 -15.50 -13.88
CA ASP A 53 -5.49 -15.35 -15.16
C ASP A 53 -6.41 -14.75 -16.26
N GLY A 54 -7.37 -13.92 -15.85
CA GLY A 54 -8.27 -13.13 -16.65
C GLY A 54 -7.94 -11.67 -16.42
N MET A 55 -7.68 -10.97 -17.52
CA MET A 55 -7.59 -9.51 -17.54
C MET A 55 -8.87 -8.89 -16.97
N SER A 56 -8.77 -7.78 -16.22
CA SER A 56 -9.96 -7.01 -15.85
C SER A 56 -10.44 -6.16 -17.03
N LEU A 57 -11.71 -5.75 -17.05
CA LEU A 57 -12.25 -4.87 -18.10
C LEU A 57 -11.40 -3.59 -18.23
N ALA A 58 -11.09 -2.94 -17.10
CA ALA A 58 -10.27 -1.73 -17.07
C ALA A 58 -8.84 -1.95 -17.61
N GLU A 59 -8.25 -3.12 -17.35
CA GLU A 59 -6.94 -3.49 -17.88
C GLU A 59 -7.00 -3.70 -19.42
N ALA A 60 -8.09 -4.30 -19.91
CA ALA A 60 -8.34 -4.50 -21.33
C ALA A 60 -8.57 -3.19 -22.08
N GLU A 61 -9.38 -2.29 -21.53
CA GLU A 61 -9.61 -0.95 -22.08
C GLU A 61 -8.32 -0.14 -22.16
N LYS A 62 -7.43 -0.26 -21.17
CA LYS A 62 -6.12 0.41 -21.20
C LYS A 62 -5.21 -0.12 -22.31
N MET A 63 -5.21 -1.43 -22.54
CA MET A 63 -4.35 -2.05 -23.57
C MET A 63 -4.83 -1.82 -25.00
N TYR A 64 -6.14 -1.80 -25.23
CA TYR A 64 -6.75 -1.58 -26.55
C TYR A 64 -7.36 -0.18 -26.71
N GLY A 65 -6.93 0.74 -25.84
CA GLY A 65 -7.38 2.11 -25.83
C GLY A 65 -6.96 2.90 -27.06
N LEU A 66 -7.44 4.13 -27.14
CA LEU A 66 -7.09 5.06 -28.21
C LEU A 66 -5.58 5.29 -28.25
N VAL A 67 -4.98 5.15 -29.43
CA VAL A 67 -3.58 5.51 -29.68
C VAL A 67 -3.55 6.69 -30.64
N ASP A 68 -3.33 7.89 -30.09
CA ASP A 68 -3.30 9.17 -30.82
C ASP A 68 -1.86 9.69 -31.06
N ASP A 69 -0.86 9.04 -30.48
CA ASP A 69 0.55 9.43 -30.52
C ASP A 69 1.24 9.16 -31.87
N LYS A 70 0.59 8.41 -32.76
CA LYS A 70 1.13 8.05 -34.08
C LYS A 70 0.60 8.95 -35.19
N LYS A 71 1.33 8.94 -36.31
CA LYS A 71 0.93 9.62 -37.56
C LYS A 71 -0.50 9.27 -38.01
N PHE A 72 -0.96 8.06 -37.69
CA PHE A 72 -2.31 7.61 -37.94
C PHE A 72 -3.00 7.33 -36.59
N LYS A 73 -4.14 7.99 -36.37
CA LYS A 73 -4.93 7.79 -35.17
C LYS A 73 -5.57 6.40 -35.21
N ILE A 74 -5.34 5.61 -34.17
CA ILE A 74 -5.96 4.30 -34.01
C ILE A 74 -7.10 4.46 -33.00
N PRO A 75 -8.38 4.36 -33.42
CA PRO A 75 -9.52 4.49 -32.51
C PRO A 75 -9.50 3.40 -31.44
N ALA A 76 -10.02 3.71 -30.25
CA ALA A 76 -10.19 2.71 -29.19
C ALA A 76 -11.09 1.57 -29.67
N ALA A 77 -10.66 0.33 -29.43
CA ALA A 77 -11.51 -0.82 -29.69
C ALA A 77 -12.59 -0.91 -28.62
N ASP A 78 -13.82 -1.24 -29.01
CA ASP A 78 -14.91 -1.47 -28.07
C ASP A 78 -14.78 -2.87 -27.46
N ILE A 79 -14.09 -2.94 -26.32
CA ILE A 79 -13.82 -4.20 -25.59
C ILE A 79 -15.10 -4.84 -25.05
N SER A 80 -16.16 -4.06 -24.84
CA SER A 80 -17.44 -4.58 -24.33
C SER A 80 -18.11 -5.58 -25.29
N LYS A 81 -17.78 -5.50 -26.58
CA LYS A 81 -18.27 -6.42 -27.62
C LYS A 81 -17.51 -7.73 -27.68
N VAL A 82 -16.37 -7.84 -26.98
CA VAL A 82 -15.53 -9.04 -26.93
C VAL A 82 -15.84 -9.80 -25.66
N ASP A 83 -16.32 -11.05 -25.80
CA ASP A 83 -16.53 -11.92 -24.65
C ASP A 83 -15.21 -12.04 -23.83
N PRO A 84 -15.26 -11.88 -22.49
CA PRO A 84 -14.09 -11.98 -21.61
C PRO A 84 -13.28 -13.27 -21.77
N LYS A 85 -13.87 -14.34 -22.32
CA LYS A 85 -13.17 -15.57 -22.69
C LYS A 85 -12.07 -15.33 -23.73
N TYR A 86 -12.24 -14.38 -24.64
CA TYR A 86 -11.31 -14.08 -25.74
C TYR A 86 -10.34 -12.93 -25.44
N TRP A 87 -10.37 -12.37 -24.23
CA TRP A 87 -9.36 -11.40 -23.84
C TRP A 87 -7.97 -12.04 -23.83
N ARG A 88 -6.94 -11.24 -24.09
CA ARG A 88 -5.55 -11.69 -24.11
C ARG A 88 -5.20 -12.33 -22.76
N ARG A 89 -4.52 -13.48 -22.79
CA ARG A 89 -4.02 -14.18 -21.61
C ARG A 89 -2.55 -14.49 -21.77
N THR A 90 -1.81 -14.39 -20.68
CA THR A 90 -0.43 -14.87 -20.61
C THR A 90 -0.50 -16.29 -20.09
N VAL A 91 -0.22 -17.26 -20.95
CA VAL A 91 -0.19 -18.68 -20.59
C VAL A 91 1.26 -19.09 -20.47
N ARG A 92 1.61 -19.78 -19.38
CA ARG A 92 2.93 -20.43 -19.28
C ARG A 92 2.98 -21.56 -20.31
N PHE A 93 3.90 -21.44 -21.25
CA PHE A 93 4.18 -22.45 -22.26
C PHE A 93 5.59 -22.99 -22.03
N GLU A 94 5.68 -24.25 -21.60
CA GLU A 94 6.94 -24.95 -21.43
C GLU A 94 7.30 -25.66 -22.73
N THR A 95 8.36 -25.21 -23.38
CA THR A 95 8.86 -25.71 -24.66
C THR A 95 10.24 -26.34 -24.45
N LYS A 96 10.47 -27.49 -25.10
CA LYS A 96 11.79 -28.17 -25.13
C LYS A 96 12.55 -27.85 -26.41
N GLU A 97 11.87 -27.19 -27.35
CA GLU A 97 12.36 -26.86 -28.67
C GLU A 97 13.42 -25.75 -28.58
N ALA A 98 14.37 -25.78 -29.49
CA ALA A 98 15.40 -24.74 -29.56
C ALA A 98 14.78 -23.39 -29.96
N PRO A 99 15.34 -22.25 -29.50
CA PRO A 99 14.91 -20.93 -29.95
C PRO A 99 14.88 -20.82 -31.47
N GLY A 100 13.80 -20.28 -32.03
CA GLY A 100 13.60 -20.16 -33.48
C GLY A 100 12.77 -21.29 -34.11
N THR A 101 12.33 -22.28 -33.33
CA THR A 101 11.42 -23.34 -33.81
C THR A 101 9.97 -22.84 -33.85
N ILE A 102 9.31 -22.96 -35.01
CA ILE A 102 7.87 -22.66 -35.15
C ILE A 102 7.08 -23.92 -34.79
N ILE A 103 6.22 -23.81 -33.77
CA ILE A 103 5.30 -24.86 -33.34
C ILE A 103 3.91 -24.46 -33.86
N VAL A 104 3.27 -25.34 -34.64
CA VAL A 104 1.95 -25.11 -35.26
C VAL A 104 0.90 -25.98 -34.59
#